data_AF-A0A935T1L5-F1
#
_entry.id   AF-A0A935T1L5-F1
#
_cell.length_a   1.000
_cell.length_b   1.000
_cell.length_c   1.000
_cell.angle_alpha   90.00
_cell.angle_beta   90.00
_cell.angle_gamma   90.00
#
_symmetry.space_group_name_H-M   'P 1'
#
loop_
_entity.id
_entity.type
_entity.pdbx_description
1 polymer ?
#
loop_
_entity_poly.entity_id
_entity_poly.type
_entity_poly.pdbx_seq_one_letter_code
_entity_poly.pdbx_strand_id
1 'polypeptide(L)'
;MTHRVSGGDLLVGTDRAAARAWEVCLGTRRTNPDACSPDGRWVDSRSMSARWRVEQRPGGDVLRFDWLDESIGLAVSEEIAAEDDGLRLRFSARALGLASGIVAARFPIVAIDYQGQGGPAAELVLPRGNFGIQCRDCGAFAAMYPGIYQTMPWFGVLKAQAGLYLGAHDPRGAMKRVVVSGPRTPGYSFFEIYPEDSGAVGNAIEPDWSFDVTPVCAERGWPALAHHYKTWVSAQTEWGRAPLLRDRNDIPAAVRDGAWWFVHSIVPEAGIDLLEQGTLRWRKDFADLPTIHHWYEWHTPGMDRGFPTHRPSRGRRRRSPDFRRTR
;
A
#
# COMPACT_ATOMS: atom_id res chain seq x y z
N MET A 1 -23.33 8.60 24.24
CA MET A 1 -23.00 9.91 23.63
C MET A 1 -22.76 9.65 22.15
N THR A 2 -23.79 9.79 21.32
CA THR A 2 -23.70 9.53 19.87
C THR A 2 -23.15 10.77 19.18
N HIS A 3 -21.86 10.76 18.86
CA HIS A 3 -21.27 11.78 18.00
C HIS A 3 -21.74 11.51 16.56
N ARG A 4 -22.72 12.29 16.09
CA ARG A 4 -23.01 12.40 14.65
C ARG A 4 -21.78 13.02 13.99
N VAL A 5 -21.00 12.20 13.30
CA VAL A 5 -20.07 12.70 12.29
C VAL A 5 -20.91 12.85 11.03
N SER A 6 -21.32 14.08 10.69
CA SER A 6 -21.83 14.31 9.34
C SER A 6 -20.63 14.18 8.40
N GLY A 7 -20.81 13.58 7.22
CA GLY A 7 -19.74 13.50 6.21
C GLY A 7 -19.16 14.87 5.79
N GLY A 8 -19.80 15.97 6.20
CA GLY A 8 -19.29 17.34 6.04
C GLY A 8 -18.44 17.88 7.20
N ASP A 9 -18.34 17.17 8.32
CA ASP A 9 -17.61 17.63 9.52
C ASP A 9 -16.17 17.10 9.63
N LEU A 10 -15.67 16.39 8.61
CA LEU A 10 -14.29 15.90 8.54
C LEU A 10 -13.25 16.98 8.17
N LEU A 11 -13.64 18.26 8.05
CA LEU A 11 -12.75 19.37 7.69
C LEU A 11 -13.00 20.58 8.59
N VAL A 12 -12.35 20.59 9.76
CA VAL A 12 -12.17 21.81 10.56
C VAL A 12 -10.77 22.36 10.27
N GLY A 13 -10.68 23.50 9.58
CA GLY A 13 -9.44 24.29 9.48
C GLY A 13 -8.82 24.46 8.09
N THR A 14 -9.37 23.86 7.04
CA THR A 14 -9.03 24.19 5.63
C THR A 14 -10.19 24.90 4.97
N ASP A 15 -9.90 25.83 4.06
CA ASP A 15 -10.90 26.54 3.27
C ASP A 15 -11.87 25.52 2.64
N ARG A 16 -13.14 25.51 3.09
CA ARG A 16 -14.14 24.54 2.63
C ARG A 16 -14.35 24.58 1.13
N ALA A 17 -14.03 25.71 0.48
CA ALA A 17 -14.05 25.86 -0.98
C ALA A 17 -12.92 25.08 -1.70
N ALA A 18 -11.87 24.67 -0.98
CA ALA A 18 -10.74 23.92 -1.52
C ALA A 18 -10.91 22.39 -1.39
N ALA A 19 -11.91 21.91 -0.66
CA ALA A 19 -12.12 20.49 -0.42
C ALA A 19 -12.46 19.74 -1.71
N ARG A 20 -11.79 18.61 -1.93
CA ARG A 20 -12.01 17.71 -3.07
C ARG A 20 -12.03 16.27 -2.55
N ALA A 21 -12.93 15.45 -3.06
CA ALA A 21 -13.10 14.06 -2.65
C ALA A 21 -12.13 13.13 -3.40
N TRP A 22 -11.92 13.41 -4.69
CA TRP A 22 -11.08 12.62 -5.59
C TRP A 22 -10.39 13.50 -6.64
N GLU A 23 -9.32 12.97 -7.25
CA GLU A 23 -8.71 13.45 -8.49
C GLU A 23 -8.53 12.28 -9.47
N VAL A 24 -8.71 12.51 -10.77
CA VAL A 24 -8.48 11.53 -11.84
C VAL A 24 -7.57 12.15 -12.89
N CYS A 25 -6.46 11.48 -13.20
CA CYS A 25 -5.57 11.87 -14.28
C CYS A 25 -6.08 11.26 -15.59
N LEU A 26 -6.46 12.11 -16.54
CA LEU A 26 -6.77 11.71 -17.91
C LEU A 26 -5.56 11.96 -18.80
N GLY A 27 -5.18 10.99 -19.61
CA GLY A 27 -4.00 11.09 -20.48
C GLY A 27 -3.90 9.91 -21.46
N THR A 28 -2.73 9.75 -22.06
CA THR A 28 -2.42 8.61 -22.94
C THR A 28 -1.52 7.61 -22.22
N ARG A 29 -1.20 6.49 -22.88
CA ARG A 29 -0.22 5.50 -22.38
C ARG A 29 1.19 6.07 -22.15
N ARG A 30 1.47 7.28 -22.65
CA ARG A 30 2.77 7.96 -22.47
C ARG A 30 2.77 8.91 -21.27
N THR A 31 1.60 9.20 -20.70
CA THR A 31 1.47 10.09 -19.56
C THR A 31 2.10 9.44 -18.33
N ASN A 32 3.01 10.17 -17.68
CA ASN A 32 3.54 9.78 -16.38
C ASN A 32 2.43 9.92 -15.32
N PRO A 33 2.06 8.86 -14.60
CA PRO A 33 0.98 8.91 -13.61
C PRO A 33 1.27 9.85 -12.44
N ASP A 34 2.52 9.96 -12.00
CA ASP A 34 2.90 10.74 -10.81
C ASP A 34 2.68 12.25 -11.03
N ALA A 35 3.10 12.72 -12.20
CA ALA A 35 3.03 14.13 -12.59
C ALA A 35 1.76 14.45 -13.41
N CYS A 36 1.07 13.43 -13.91
CA CYS A 36 0.02 13.54 -14.93
C CYS A 36 0.48 14.41 -16.12
N SER A 37 1.65 14.11 -16.67
CA SER A 37 2.32 14.91 -17.70
C SER A 37 3.11 14.02 -18.67
N PRO A 38 3.52 14.49 -19.87
CA PRO A 38 3.38 15.85 -20.40
C PRO A 38 2.00 16.16 -20.98
N ASP A 39 1.22 15.15 -21.34
CA ASP A 39 -0.05 15.23 -22.06
C ASP A 39 -1.28 14.92 -21.20
N GLY A 40 -1.06 14.67 -19.91
CA GLY A 40 -2.11 14.42 -18.94
C GLY A 40 -2.76 15.69 -18.38
N ARG A 41 -3.95 15.54 -17.80
CA ARG A 41 -4.60 16.56 -16.97
C ARG A 41 -5.28 15.92 -15.76
N TRP A 42 -5.14 16.55 -14.60
CA TRP A 42 -5.94 16.21 -13.43
C TRP A 42 -7.33 16.84 -13.55
N VAL A 43 -8.36 16.02 -13.36
CA VAL A 43 -9.75 16.43 -13.17
C VAL A 43 -10.13 16.09 -11.74
N ASP A 44 -10.88 16.97 -11.06
CA ASP A 44 -11.24 16.75 -9.66
C ASP A 44 -12.74 16.95 -9.40
N SER A 45 -13.19 16.51 -8.22
CA SER A 45 -14.60 16.53 -7.84
C SER A 45 -15.24 17.91 -7.80
N ARG A 46 -14.47 19.01 -7.79
CA ARG A 46 -14.98 20.40 -7.78
C ARG A 46 -15.24 20.91 -9.19
N SER A 47 -14.55 20.34 -10.18
CA SER A 47 -14.71 20.71 -11.59
C SER A 47 -15.93 20.08 -12.26
N MET A 48 -16.61 19.13 -11.60
CA MET A 48 -17.76 18.41 -12.12
C MET A 48 -18.95 18.54 -11.17
N SER A 49 -20.16 18.65 -11.73
CA SER A 49 -21.39 18.61 -10.93
C SER A 49 -21.72 17.18 -10.50
N ALA A 50 -21.96 16.99 -9.21
CA ALA A 50 -22.39 15.71 -8.66
C ALA A 50 -23.91 15.59 -8.69
N ARG A 51 -24.41 14.40 -9.03
CA ARG A 51 -25.74 13.94 -8.59
C ARG A 51 -25.53 13.07 -7.36
N TRP A 52 -26.41 13.17 -6.38
CA TRP A 52 -26.35 12.31 -5.19
C TRP A 52 -27.70 11.69 -4.88
N ARG A 53 -27.67 10.54 -4.23
CA ARG A 53 -28.85 9.84 -3.72
C ARG A 53 -28.49 8.98 -2.52
N VAL A 54 -29.49 8.69 -1.68
CA VAL A 54 -29.39 7.66 -0.65
C VAL A 54 -30.00 6.37 -1.21
N GLU A 55 -29.22 5.30 -1.22
CA GLU A 55 -29.67 3.96 -1.58
C GLU A 55 -29.85 3.11 -0.32
N GLN A 56 -31.07 2.65 -0.09
CA GLN A 56 -31.37 1.71 0.99
C GLN A 56 -30.84 0.32 0.59
N ARG A 57 -29.93 -0.27 1.37
CA ARG A 57 -29.43 -1.64 1.15
C ARG A 57 -29.70 -2.51 2.38
N PRO A 58 -29.75 -3.85 2.25
CA PRO A 58 -29.94 -4.75 3.38
C PRO A 58 -28.91 -4.62 4.52
N GLY A 59 -27.76 -4.00 4.26
CA GLY A 59 -26.70 -3.74 5.25
C GLY A 59 -26.63 -2.29 5.74
N GLY A 60 -27.64 -1.46 5.45
CA GLY A 60 -27.65 -0.05 5.81
C GLY A 60 -27.71 0.88 4.61
N ASP A 61 -27.85 2.16 4.90
CA ASP A 61 -27.98 3.21 3.89
C ASP A 61 -26.61 3.53 3.27
N VAL A 62 -26.59 3.64 1.95
CA VAL A 62 -25.41 4.06 1.19
C VAL A 62 -25.69 5.42 0.57
N LEU A 63 -24.87 6.40 0.91
CA LEU A 63 -24.86 7.67 0.21
C LEU A 63 -23.99 7.54 -1.04
N ARG A 64 -24.60 7.73 -2.21
CA ARG A 64 -23.93 7.62 -3.49
C ARG A 64 -23.86 8.96 -4.19
N PHE A 65 -22.68 9.26 -4.72
CA PHE A 65 -22.41 10.39 -5.59
C PHE A 65 -21.98 9.90 -6.97
N ASP A 66 -22.53 10.49 -8.02
CA ASP A 66 -22.14 10.22 -9.40
C ASP A 66 -21.83 11.54 -10.11
N TRP A 67 -20.66 11.61 -10.72
CA TRP A 67 -20.23 12.70 -11.59
C TRP A 67 -20.15 12.17 -13.02
N LEU A 68 -20.74 12.91 -13.95
CA LEU A 68 -20.69 12.58 -15.37
C LEU A 68 -20.44 13.86 -16.16
N ASP A 69 -19.36 13.87 -16.92
CA ASP A 69 -19.05 14.93 -17.88
C ASP A 69 -18.60 14.29 -19.20
N GLU A 70 -19.52 14.25 -20.16
CA GLU A 70 -19.27 13.70 -21.49
C GLU A 70 -18.29 14.56 -22.30
N SER A 71 -18.23 15.87 -22.02
CA SER A 71 -17.31 16.79 -22.71
C SER A 71 -15.85 16.56 -22.29
N ILE A 72 -15.65 16.20 -21.02
CA ILE A 72 -14.36 15.78 -20.48
C ILE A 72 -14.10 14.29 -20.78
N GLY A 73 -15.16 13.50 -21.00
CA GLY A 73 -15.11 12.08 -21.28
C GLY A 73 -14.88 11.24 -20.02
N LEU A 74 -15.48 11.60 -18.89
CA LEU A 74 -15.25 10.97 -17.59
C LEU A 74 -16.56 10.74 -16.82
N ALA A 75 -16.71 9.54 -16.27
CA ALA A 75 -17.68 9.23 -15.23
C ALA A 75 -16.94 8.78 -13.96
N VAL A 76 -17.36 9.30 -12.80
CA VAL A 76 -16.85 8.91 -11.48
C VAL A 76 -18.02 8.59 -10.57
N SER A 77 -17.89 7.56 -9.74
CA SER A 77 -18.87 7.22 -8.71
C SER A 77 -18.19 6.98 -7.38
N GLU A 78 -18.78 7.52 -6.33
CA GLU A 78 -18.36 7.34 -4.95
C GLU A 78 -19.54 6.81 -4.13
N GLU A 79 -19.29 5.78 -3.33
CA GLU A 79 -20.26 5.28 -2.36
C GLU A 79 -19.68 5.42 -0.95
N ILE A 80 -20.48 5.95 -0.03
CA ILE A 80 -20.18 6.08 1.39
C ILE A 80 -21.21 5.28 2.16
N ALA A 81 -20.77 4.22 2.83
CA ALA A 81 -21.59 3.44 3.75
C ALA A 81 -21.11 3.71 5.18
N ALA A 82 -22.06 3.95 6.09
CA ALA A 82 -21.76 3.97 7.51
C ALA A 82 -21.65 2.52 8.02
N GLU A 83 -20.60 2.24 8.78
CA GLU A 83 -20.39 0.98 9.48
C GLU A 83 -20.47 1.24 10.99
N ASP A 84 -20.57 0.17 11.79
CA ASP A 84 -20.71 0.29 13.26
C ASP A 84 -19.57 1.10 13.90
N ASP A 85 -18.36 1.02 13.35
CA ASP A 85 -17.14 1.62 13.86
C ASP A 85 -16.52 2.69 12.95
N GLY A 86 -17.10 2.98 11.79
CA GLY A 86 -16.47 3.89 10.83
C GLY A 86 -17.25 4.12 9.54
N LEU A 87 -16.52 4.42 8.47
CA LEU A 87 -17.04 4.62 7.12
C LEU A 87 -16.35 3.68 6.15
N ARG A 88 -17.14 3.01 5.31
CA ARG A 88 -16.65 2.29 4.14
C ARG A 88 -16.87 3.14 2.89
N LEU A 89 -15.78 3.44 2.19
CA LEU A 89 -15.81 4.22 0.95
C LEU A 89 -15.50 3.33 -0.25
N ARG A 90 -16.25 3.48 -1.34
CA ARG A 90 -15.94 2.88 -2.63
C ARG A 90 -15.81 3.96 -3.68
N PHE A 91 -14.91 3.72 -4.63
CA PHE A 91 -14.61 4.63 -5.72
C PHE A 91 -14.55 3.85 -7.02
N SER A 92 -15.14 4.40 -8.08
CA SER A 92 -14.94 3.91 -9.44
C SER A 92 -14.86 5.09 -10.41
N ALA A 93 -14.11 4.90 -11.49
CA ALA A 93 -13.99 5.88 -12.56
C ALA A 93 -13.91 5.18 -13.91
N ARG A 94 -14.55 5.73 -14.93
CA ARG A 94 -14.54 5.21 -16.30
C ARG A 94 -14.25 6.32 -17.29
N ALA A 95 -13.30 6.09 -18.20
CA ALA A 95 -13.09 6.93 -19.36
C ALA A 95 -14.21 6.66 -20.38
N LEU A 96 -14.95 7.69 -20.76
CA LEU A 96 -16.01 7.64 -21.77
C LEU A 96 -15.54 8.18 -23.12
N GLY A 97 -14.50 9.00 -23.12
CA GLY A 97 -13.96 9.65 -24.31
C GLY A 97 -13.17 8.68 -25.20
N LEU A 98 -12.98 9.08 -26.46
CA LEU A 98 -12.19 8.33 -27.45
C LEU A 98 -10.73 8.79 -27.56
N ALA A 99 -10.35 9.87 -26.85
CA ALA A 99 -9.05 10.54 -27.01
C ALA A 99 -8.06 10.25 -25.88
N SER A 100 -8.54 10.01 -24.67
CA SER A 100 -7.71 9.77 -23.48
C SER A 100 -8.32 8.67 -22.61
N GLY A 101 -7.44 7.98 -21.88
CA GLY A 101 -7.79 7.04 -20.82
C GLY A 101 -7.50 7.60 -19.44
N ILE A 102 -7.95 6.89 -18.42
CA ILE A 102 -7.52 7.13 -17.03
C ILE A 102 -6.09 6.60 -16.86
N VAL A 103 -5.22 7.43 -16.32
CA VAL A 103 -3.82 7.08 -16.04
C VAL A 103 -3.66 6.69 -14.57
N ALA A 104 -4.28 7.45 -13.68
CA ALA A 104 -4.31 7.23 -12.23
C ALA A 104 -5.53 7.93 -11.62
N ALA A 105 -5.91 7.55 -10.41
CA ALA A 105 -6.87 8.28 -9.58
C ALA A 105 -6.36 8.41 -8.15
N ARG A 106 -6.75 9.48 -7.44
CA ARG A 106 -6.40 9.75 -6.05
C ARG A 106 -7.67 9.75 -5.22
N PHE A 107 -7.79 8.82 -4.30
CA PHE A 107 -8.96 8.66 -3.43
C PHE A 107 -8.66 7.80 -2.20
N PRO A 108 -9.37 8.02 -1.07
CA PRO A 108 -10.05 9.27 -0.73
C PRO A 108 -9.03 10.36 -0.43
N ILE A 109 -9.36 11.61 -0.73
CA ILE A 109 -8.50 12.75 -0.42
C ILE A 109 -8.89 13.31 0.95
N VAL A 110 -7.97 13.26 1.91
CA VAL A 110 -8.17 13.77 3.27
C VAL A 110 -7.13 14.81 3.63
N ALA A 111 -7.54 15.88 4.32
CA ALA A 111 -6.64 16.85 4.91
C ALA A 111 -6.49 16.54 6.41
N ILE A 112 -5.26 16.51 6.91
CA ILE A 112 -4.96 16.18 8.30
C ILE A 112 -4.48 17.43 9.02
N ASP A 113 -5.17 17.82 10.08
CA ASP A 113 -4.72 18.88 10.99
C ASP A 113 -3.79 18.33 12.08
N TYR A 114 -2.49 18.48 11.86
CA TYR A 114 -1.45 18.06 12.80
C TYR A 114 -1.23 19.02 13.97
N GLN A 115 -1.61 20.29 13.87
CA GLN A 115 -1.21 21.30 14.85
C GLN A 115 -2.32 21.61 15.86
N GLY A 116 -3.59 21.65 15.44
CA GLY A 116 -4.72 21.97 16.33
C GLY A 116 -4.65 23.35 16.99
N GLN A 117 -5.80 23.87 17.41
CA GLN A 117 -5.84 25.08 18.25
C GLN A 117 -5.63 24.69 19.72
N GLY A 118 -4.37 24.66 20.17
CA GLY A 118 -4.03 24.59 21.60
C GLY A 118 -3.98 23.19 22.26
N GLY A 119 -3.84 22.12 21.47
CA GLY A 119 -3.67 20.74 21.97
C GLY A 119 -2.31 20.13 21.61
N PRO A 120 -2.03 18.87 22.03
CA PRO A 120 -0.83 18.17 21.59
C PRO A 120 -0.86 17.96 20.07
N ALA A 121 0.31 18.09 19.43
CA ALA A 121 0.47 17.82 18.01
C ALA A 121 0.06 16.38 17.69
N ALA A 122 -0.60 16.20 16.54
CA ALA A 122 -0.96 14.88 16.08
C ALA A 122 0.27 14.11 15.57
N GLU A 123 0.22 12.80 15.69
CA GLU A 123 1.30 11.89 15.32
C GLU A 123 0.86 11.06 14.11
N LEU A 124 1.70 11.04 13.08
CA LEU A 124 1.51 10.19 11.92
C LEU A 124 2.04 8.78 12.23
N VAL A 125 1.23 7.76 11.94
CA VAL A 125 1.58 6.34 12.04
C VAL A 125 1.53 5.71 10.66
N LEU A 126 2.62 5.06 10.26
CA LEU A 126 2.80 4.45 8.94
C LEU A 126 3.41 3.05 9.05
N PRO A 127 2.89 2.04 8.34
CA PRO A 127 3.50 0.73 8.17
C PRO A 127 4.67 0.79 7.16
N ARG A 128 5.70 1.57 7.50
CA ARG A 128 6.91 1.77 6.69
C ARG A 128 8.04 0.83 7.12
N GLY A 129 8.70 0.20 6.15
CA GLY A 129 9.80 -0.72 6.45
C GLY A 129 9.31 -1.95 7.22
N ASN A 130 10.22 -2.53 8.00
CA ASN A 130 9.93 -3.74 8.78
C ASN A 130 9.20 -3.45 10.10
N PHE A 131 9.33 -2.24 10.65
CA PHE A 131 8.89 -1.92 12.02
C PHE A 131 7.78 -0.85 12.09
N GLY A 132 7.49 -0.18 10.98
CA GLY A 132 6.63 0.99 10.99
C GLY A 132 7.33 2.25 11.51
N ILE A 133 6.64 3.38 11.42
CA ILE A 133 7.05 4.66 11.97
C ILE A 133 5.85 5.28 12.69
N GLN A 134 6.09 5.80 13.89
CA GLN A 134 5.24 6.80 14.54
C GLN A 134 6.04 8.08 14.66
N CYS A 135 5.47 9.21 14.23
CA CYS A 135 6.23 10.42 14.03
C CYS A 135 5.43 11.69 14.29
N ARG A 136 6.01 12.59 15.09
CA ARG A 136 5.49 13.92 15.45
C ARG A 136 6.05 15.06 14.59
N ASP A 137 7.16 14.82 13.89
CA ASP A 137 7.92 15.85 13.18
C ASP A 137 8.53 15.36 11.85
N CYS A 138 7.68 14.82 10.96
CA CYS A 138 8.08 14.33 9.64
C CYS A 138 7.50 15.21 8.53
N GLY A 139 8.21 15.24 7.40
CA GLY A 139 7.64 15.76 6.16
C GLY A 139 6.65 14.76 5.55
N ALA A 140 6.18 15.06 4.34
CA ALA A 140 5.33 14.17 3.58
C ALA A 140 6.01 12.83 3.28
N PHE A 141 5.19 11.80 3.13
CA PHE A 141 5.61 10.45 2.79
C PHE A 141 4.85 9.95 1.56
N ALA A 142 5.55 9.27 0.65
CA ALA A 142 4.93 8.65 -0.51
C ALA A 142 5.68 7.37 -0.88
N ALA A 143 4.97 6.25 -0.99
CA ALA A 143 5.57 4.98 -1.40
C ALA A 143 4.56 4.02 -2.03
N MET A 144 5.08 3.10 -2.85
CA MET A 144 4.30 2.04 -3.48
C MET A 144 4.00 0.92 -2.47
N TYR A 145 2.75 0.49 -2.46
CA TYR A 145 2.28 -0.75 -1.87
C TYR A 145 1.91 -1.73 -2.99
N PRO A 146 2.22 -3.03 -2.85
CA PRO A 146 3.12 -3.58 -1.84
C PRO A 146 4.58 -3.17 -2.12
N GLY A 147 5.33 -2.80 -1.08
CA GLY A 147 6.75 -2.46 -1.21
C GLY A 147 7.45 -2.34 0.14
N ILE A 148 8.79 -2.37 0.15
CA ILE A 148 9.57 -2.27 1.40
C ILE A 148 9.29 -0.97 2.17
N TYR A 149 9.00 0.11 1.46
CA TYR A 149 8.71 1.40 2.09
C TYR A 149 7.25 1.53 2.54
N GLN A 150 6.32 0.74 2.00
CA GLN A 150 4.93 0.68 2.44
C GLN A 150 4.45 -0.77 2.38
N THR A 151 4.54 -1.46 3.51
CA THR A 151 4.30 -2.91 3.58
C THR A 151 2.82 -3.25 3.78
N MET A 152 2.01 -2.27 4.19
CA MET A 152 0.56 -2.42 4.37
C MET A 152 -0.16 -1.20 3.78
N PRO A 153 -1.37 -1.33 3.22
CA PRO A 153 -2.05 -0.25 2.52
C PRO A 153 -2.88 0.62 3.49
N TRP A 154 -2.28 1.09 4.57
CA TRP A 154 -2.94 1.98 5.52
C TRP A 154 -1.99 3.02 6.11
N PHE A 155 -2.56 4.07 6.68
CA PHE A 155 -1.89 5.00 7.57
C PHE A 155 -2.87 5.43 8.67
N GLY A 156 -2.37 6.08 9.71
CA GLY A 156 -3.25 6.64 10.71
C GLY A 156 -2.64 7.84 11.41
N VAL A 157 -3.50 8.55 12.14
CA VAL A 157 -3.15 9.75 12.87
C VAL A 157 -3.61 9.57 14.31
N LEU A 158 -2.79 9.94 15.28
CA LEU A 158 -3.13 9.92 16.70
C LEU A 158 -3.05 11.34 17.25
N LYS A 159 -4.09 11.83 17.92
CA LYS A 159 -4.12 13.17 18.53
C LYS A 159 -4.86 13.12 19.85
N ALA A 160 -4.13 13.36 20.95
CA ALA A 160 -4.67 13.22 22.31
C ALA A 160 -5.35 11.85 22.51
N GLN A 161 -6.66 11.83 22.77
CA GLN A 161 -7.44 10.60 23.03
C GLN A 161 -8.10 10.01 21.77
N ALA A 162 -8.03 10.70 20.63
CA ALA A 162 -8.66 10.27 19.39
C ALA A 162 -7.59 9.91 18.34
N GLY A 163 -7.88 8.90 17.53
CA GLY A 163 -7.10 8.58 16.36
C GLY A 163 -7.99 8.33 15.16
N LEU A 164 -7.39 8.35 13.97
CA LEU A 164 -8.05 8.05 12.71
C LEU A 164 -7.23 7.02 11.96
N TYR A 165 -7.86 5.91 11.61
CA TYR A 165 -7.36 4.92 10.67
C TYR A 165 -7.86 5.24 9.27
N LEU A 166 -6.98 5.17 8.28
CA LEU A 166 -7.36 5.14 6.87
C LEU A 166 -6.63 4.00 6.16
N GLY A 167 -7.37 3.06 5.58
CA GLY A 167 -6.80 1.91 4.89
C GLY A 167 -7.53 1.55 3.61
N ALA A 168 -6.81 1.10 2.60
CA ALA A 168 -7.38 0.42 1.45
C ALA A 168 -7.49 -1.08 1.77
N HIS A 169 -8.69 -1.54 2.08
CA HIS A 169 -9.04 -2.91 2.45
C HIS A 169 -9.14 -3.80 1.20
N ASP A 170 -7.99 -4.00 0.55
CA ASP A 170 -7.83 -4.75 -0.68
C ASP A 170 -7.35 -6.20 -0.45
N PRO A 171 -8.23 -7.21 -0.60
CA PRO A 171 -7.88 -8.59 -0.32
C PRO A 171 -6.97 -9.24 -1.38
N ARG A 172 -6.72 -8.57 -2.50
CA ARG A 172 -5.80 -9.02 -3.56
C ARG A 172 -4.43 -8.35 -3.50
N GLY A 173 -4.29 -7.31 -2.68
CA GLY A 173 -3.02 -6.60 -2.52
C GLY A 173 -2.58 -5.88 -3.80
N ALA A 174 -3.53 -5.33 -4.57
CA ALA A 174 -3.26 -4.63 -5.81
C ALA A 174 -2.33 -3.43 -5.59
N MET A 175 -1.56 -3.10 -6.63
CA MET A 175 -0.61 -2.00 -6.58
C MET A 175 -1.33 -0.65 -6.37
N LYS A 176 -0.84 0.13 -5.42
CA LYS A 176 -1.30 1.50 -5.15
C LYS A 176 -0.20 2.30 -4.48
N ARG A 177 -0.20 3.62 -4.64
CA ARG A 177 0.73 4.50 -3.93
C ARG A 177 0.03 5.06 -2.72
N VAL A 178 0.66 4.98 -1.55
CA VAL A 178 0.18 5.64 -0.33
C VAL A 178 0.90 6.97 -0.23
N VAL A 179 0.15 8.07 -0.27
CA VAL A 179 0.67 9.43 -0.17
C VAL A 179 0.07 10.08 1.07
N VAL A 180 0.92 10.54 1.99
CA VAL A 180 0.48 11.08 3.28
C VAL A 180 1.22 12.38 3.57
N SER A 181 0.47 13.43 3.85
CA SER A 181 1.03 14.69 4.36
C SER A 181 1.59 14.47 5.76
N GLY A 182 2.68 15.16 6.09
CA GLY A 182 3.32 15.03 7.41
C GLY A 182 3.15 16.28 8.25
N PRO A 183 3.42 16.22 9.57
CA PRO A 183 3.35 17.38 10.46
C PRO A 183 4.13 18.62 9.99
N ARG A 184 5.30 18.43 9.33
CA ARG A 184 6.12 19.52 8.76
C ARG A 184 5.69 19.96 7.36
N THR A 185 4.87 19.18 6.69
CA THR A 185 4.42 19.43 5.32
C THR A 185 2.95 19.08 5.23
N PRO A 186 2.07 19.88 5.87
CA PRO A 186 0.64 19.66 5.85
C PRO A 186 0.10 19.78 4.43
N GLY A 187 -0.99 19.06 4.17
CA GLY A 187 -1.58 18.95 2.85
C GLY A 187 -2.52 17.75 2.77
N TYR A 188 -2.75 17.28 1.56
CA TYR A 188 -3.63 16.16 1.31
C TYR A 188 -2.92 14.81 1.43
N SER A 189 -3.63 13.83 1.98
CA SER A 189 -3.25 12.42 2.01
C SER A 189 -4.29 11.63 1.22
N PHE A 190 -3.84 10.60 0.50
CA PHE A 190 -4.68 9.80 -0.39
C PHE A 190 -3.98 8.50 -0.79
N PHE A 191 -4.73 7.60 -1.42
CA PHE A 191 -4.16 6.50 -2.19
C PHE A 191 -4.23 6.85 -3.67
N GLU A 192 -3.12 6.65 -4.38
CA GLU A 192 -3.11 6.69 -5.84
C GLU A 192 -3.35 5.27 -6.37
N ILE A 193 -4.38 5.14 -7.20
CA ILE A 193 -4.89 3.89 -7.77
C ILE A 193 -4.61 3.91 -9.28
N TYR A 194 -4.20 2.78 -9.83
CA TYR A 194 -3.85 2.63 -11.24
C TYR A 194 -4.77 1.61 -11.92
N PRO A 195 -5.28 1.87 -13.13
CA PRO A 195 -6.01 0.86 -13.91
C PRO A 195 -5.03 -0.09 -14.62
N GLU A 196 -5.46 -1.31 -14.92
CA GLU A 196 -4.64 -2.35 -15.59
C GLU A 196 -4.13 -1.90 -16.98
N ASP A 197 -4.90 -1.08 -17.69
CA ASP A 197 -4.54 -0.49 -18.98
C ASP A 197 -4.36 1.04 -18.88
N SER A 198 -3.44 1.51 -18.04
CA SER A 198 -3.18 2.94 -17.80
C SER A 198 -3.03 3.76 -19.09
N GLY A 199 -3.84 4.81 -19.22
CA GLY A 199 -3.88 5.71 -20.37
C GLY A 199 -4.50 5.13 -21.65
N ALA A 200 -5.09 3.92 -21.62
CA ALA A 200 -5.84 3.37 -22.73
C ALA A 200 -7.26 3.94 -22.79
N VAL A 201 -7.73 4.22 -24.00
CA VAL A 201 -9.09 4.71 -24.27
C VAL A 201 -10.14 3.71 -23.76
N GLY A 202 -11.18 4.22 -23.11
CA GLY A 202 -12.29 3.41 -22.60
C GLY A 202 -11.96 2.56 -21.36
N ASN A 203 -10.78 2.72 -20.76
CA ASN A 203 -10.41 2.00 -19.55
C ASN A 203 -11.19 2.49 -18.31
N ALA A 204 -11.05 1.75 -17.21
CA ALA A 204 -11.72 2.05 -15.96
C ALA A 204 -10.89 1.68 -14.74
N ILE A 205 -11.17 2.34 -13.62
CA ILE A 205 -10.78 1.96 -12.27
C ILE A 205 -12.05 1.47 -11.59
N GLU A 206 -12.16 0.16 -11.38
CA GLU A 206 -13.30 -0.49 -10.72
C GLU A 206 -12.79 -1.48 -9.67
N PRO A 207 -12.28 -0.98 -8.52
CA PRO A 207 -11.80 -1.84 -7.45
C PRO A 207 -12.95 -2.68 -6.89
N ASP A 208 -12.68 -3.98 -6.70
CA ASP A 208 -13.58 -4.92 -5.99
C ASP A 208 -13.46 -4.78 -4.46
N TRP A 209 -12.68 -3.81 -3.99
CA TRP A 209 -12.38 -3.52 -2.60
C TRP A 209 -12.80 -2.09 -2.21
N SER A 210 -12.67 -1.76 -0.93
CA SER A 210 -13.09 -0.48 -0.36
C SER A 210 -11.98 0.18 0.45
N PHE A 211 -12.15 1.47 0.72
CA PHE A 211 -11.39 2.18 1.74
C PHE A 211 -12.17 2.17 3.04
N ASP A 212 -11.45 2.08 4.13
CA ASP A 212 -11.99 2.10 5.48
C ASP A 212 -11.44 3.33 6.21
N VAL A 213 -12.36 4.13 6.75
CA VAL A 213 -12.08 5.31 7.55
C VAL A 213 -12.68 5.12 8.92
N THR A 214 -11.84 4.77 9.89
CA THR A 214 -12.31 4.34 11.21
C THR A 214 -11.68 5.17 12.32
N PRO A 215 -12.45 5.89 13.16
CA PRO A 215 -11.91 6.46 14.39
C PRO A 215 -11.40 5.34 15.31
N VAL A 216 -10.24 5.57 15.93
CA VAL A 216 -9.67 4.64 16.92
C VAL A 216 -9.42 5.36 18.24
N CYS A 217 -9.44 4.61 19.34
CA CYS A 217 -9.05 5.13 20.64
C CYS A 217 -7.52 5.30 20.69
N ALA A 218 -7.04 6.55 20.79
CA ALA A 218 -5.61 6.83 20.80
C ALA A 218 -4.92 6.55 22.14
N GLU A 219 -5.67 6.31 23.22
CA GLU A 219 -5.10 5.85 24.50
C GLU A 219 -4.38 4.50 24.35
N ARG A 220 -4.80 3.70 23.37
CA ARG A 220 -4.14 2.44 23.00
C ARG A 220 -2.93 2.64 22.09
N GLY A 221 -2.63 3.87 21.66
CA GLY A 221 -1.52 4.24 20.80
C GLY A 221 -1.58 3.64 19.39
N TRP A 222 -0.43 3.58 18.72
CA TRP A 222 -0.29 2.97 17.39
C TRP A 222 -0.78 1.51 17.31
N PRO A 223 -0.71 0.66 18.38
CA PRO A 223 -1.28 -0.67 18.33
C PRO A 223 -2.77 -0.68 18.00
N ALA A 224 -3.55 0.35 18.34
CA ALA A 224 -4.98 0.42 17.99
C ALA A 224 -5.18 0.38 16.47
N LEU A 225 -4.41 1.18 15.73
CA LEU A 225 -4.43 1.24 14.28
C LEU A 225 -3.96 -0.08 13.65
N ALA A 226 -2.85 -0.62 14.17
CA ALA A 226 -2.29 -1.87 13.67
C ALA A 226 -3.22 -3.08 13.91
N HIS A 227 -3.87 -3.14 15.08
CA HIS A 227 -4.84 -4.17 15.40
C HIS A 227 -6.09 -4.07 14.52
N HIS A 228 -6.54 -2.85 14.19
CA HIS A 228 -7.65 -2.65 13.27
C HIS A 228 -7.39 -3.31 11.91
N TYR A 229 -6.25 -2.98 11.29
CA TYR A 229 -5.84 -3.62 10.04
C TYR A 229 -5.61 -5.13 10.21
N LYS A 230 -5.03 -5.56 11.33
CA LYS A 230 -4.81 -6.98 11.63
C LYS A 230 -6.13 -7.77 11.69
N THR A 231 -7.16 -7.20 12.30
CA THR A 231 -8.49 -7.84 12.38
C THR A 231 -9.06 -8.04 10.99
N TRP A 232 -9.03 -6.99 10.15
CA TRP A 232 -9.48 -7.10 8.77
C TRP A 232 -8.67 -8.13 7.97
N VAL A 233 -7.33 -8.03 7.99
CA VAL A 233 -6.47 -8.89 7.16
C VAL A 233 -6.61 -10.37 7.55
N SER A 234 -6.74 -10.65 8.84
CA SER A 234 -6.93 -12.02 9.35
C SER A 234 -8.28 -12.61 8.97
N ALA A 235 -9.29 -11.78 8.69
CA ALA A 235 -10.61 -12.24 8.29
C ALA A 235 -10.73 -12.34 6.76
N GLN A 236 -10.19 -11.36 6.02
CA GLN A 236 -10.55 -11.12 4.63
C GLN A 236 -9.51 -11.55 3.60
N THR A 237 -8.26 -11.86 4.01
CA THR A 237 -7.19 -12.17 3.05
C THR A 237 -6.59 -13.55 3.26
N GLU A 238 -6.03 -14.12 2.20
CA GLU A 238 -5.34 -15.41 2.29
C GLU A 238 -4.07 -15.33 3.13
N TRP A 239 -3.25 -14.30 2.92
CA TRP A 239 -1.99 -14.14 3.65
C TRP A 239 -2.19 -13.79 5.12
N GLY A 240 -3.28 -13.11 5.49
CA GLY A 240 -3.61 -12.82 6.89
C GLY A 240 -4.12 -14.05 7.65
N ARG A 241 -4.67 -15.04 6.94
CA ARG A 241 -5.11 -16.33 7.50
C ARG A 241 -4.01 -17.39 7.52
N ALA A 242 -2.80 -17.05 7.06
CA ALA A 242 -1.67 -17.96 7.14
C ALA A 242 -1.39 -18.35 8.60
N PRO A 243 -1.05 -19.62 8.90
CA PRO A 243 -0.67 -20.04 10.23
C PRO A 243 0.51 -19.20 10.77
N LEU A 244 0.56 -19.02 12.09
CA LEU A 244 1.72 -18.42 12.72
C LEU A 244 2.98 -19.20 12.33
N LEU A 245 4.11 -18.51 12.20
CA LEU A 245 5.37 -19.12 11.77
C LEU A 245 5.68 -20.40 12.57
N ARG A 246 5.54 -20.35 13.90
CA ARG A 246 5.76 -21.49 14.81
C ARG A 246 4.88 -22.72 14.54
N ASP A 247 3.72 -22.53 13.92
CA ASP A 247 2.72 -23.57 13.65
C ASP A 247 2.82 -24.09 12.20
N ARG A 248 3.71 -23.51 11.39
CA ARG A 248 3.94 -23.92 10.00
C ARG A 248 4.85 -25.15 9.94
N ASN A 249 4.33 -26.22 9.34
CA ASN A 249 5.06 -27.45 9.07
C ASN A 249 5.49 -27.58 7.60
N ASP A 250 5.10 -26.61 6.76
CA ASP A 250 5.46 -26.52 5.35
C ASP A 250 6.83 -25.85 5.11
N ILE A 251 7.50 -25.40 6.19
CA ILE A 251 8.83 -24.79 6.17
C ILE A 251 9.82 -25.61 7.01
N PRO A 252 11.11 -25.65 6.66
CA PRO A 252 12.12 -26.33 7.48
C PRO A 252 12.21 -25.73 8.89
N ALA A 253 12.38 -26.59 9.90
CA ALA A 253 12.50 -26.17 11.31
C ALA A 253 13.60 -25.11 11.52
N ALA A 254 14.73 -25.23 10.82
CA ALA A 254 15.80 -24.22 10.84
C ALA A 254 15.34 -22.80 10.44
N VAL A 255 14.42 -22.69 9.47
CA VAL A 255 13.86 -21.40 9.04
C VAL A 255 12.82 -20.90 10.03
N ARG A 256 12.02 -21.82 10.58
CA ARG A 256 10.94 -21.52 11.51
C ARG A 256 11.43 -21.08 12.89
N ASP A 257 12.36 -21.85 13.44
CA ASP A 257 12.79 -21.78 14.84
C ASP A 257 14.01 -20.85 15.02
N GLY A 258 14.56 -20.36 13.91
CA GLY A 258 15.68 -19.44 13.87
C GLY A 258 16.95 -20.11 13.37
N ALA A 259 17.63 -19.42 12.45
CA ALA A 259 18.92 -19.79 11.93
C ALA A 259 19.78 -18.53 11.77
N TRP A 260 21.10 -18.72 11.78
CA TRP A 260 22.01 -17.65 11.44
C TRP A 260 21.91 -17.35 9.94
N TRP A 261 21.43 -16.15 9.61
CA TRP A 261 21.21 -15.73 8.24
C TRP A 261 22.45 -15.03 7.70
N PHE A 262 23.13 -15.67 6.75
CA PHE A 262 24.19 -15.05 5.98
C PHE A 262 23.66 -14.43 4.69
N VAL A 263 24.12 -13.23 4.37
CA VAL A 263 23.86 -12.58 3.09
C VAL A 263 25.19 -12.45 2.36
N HIS A 264 25.26 -12.95 1.13
CA HIS A 264 26.45 -12.93 0.30
C HIS A 264 26.12 -12.40 -1.10
N SER A 265 27.04 -11.67 -1.71
CA SER A 265 27.01 -11.30 -3.12
C SER A 265 28.31 -11.78 -3.74
N ILE A 266 28.29 -12.92 -4.43
CA ILE A 266 29.49 -13.58 -4.95
C ILE A 266 29.16 -14.14 -6.33
N VAL A 267 29.84 -13.68 -7.39
CA VAL A 267 29.72 -14.33 -8.70
C VAL A 267 30.36 -15.73 -8.67
N PRO A 268 29.76 -16.76 -9.30
CA PRO A 268 30.20 -18.15 -9.17
C PRO A 268 31.67 -18.38 -9.53
N GLU A 269 32.17 -17.63 -10.52
CA GLU A 269 33.56 -17.71 -10.97
C GLU A 269 34.58 -17.18 -9.94
N ALA A 270 34.13 -16.40 -8.94
CA ALA A 270 35.00 -15.70 -7.98
C ALA A 270 35.00 -16.27 -6.56
N GLY A 271 34.20 -17.29 -6.21
CA GLY A 271 34.39 -17.91 -4.90
C GLY A 271 33.20 -18.64 -4.28
N ILE A 272 32.72 -19.71 -4.89
CA ILE A 272 31.97 -20.72 -4.12
C ILE A 272 32.80 -21.21 -2.91
N ASP A 273 34.12 -21.27 -3.07
CA ASP A 273 35.07 -21.59 -2.00
C ASP A 273 35.01 -20.59 -0.83
N LEU A 274 34.73 -19.31 -1.08
CA LEU A 274 34.60 -18.30 -0.01
C LEU A 274 33.31 -18.50 0.79
N LEU A 275 32.21 -18.86 0.11
CA LEU A 275 30.96 -19.23 0.75
C LEU A 275 31.13 -20.49 1.61
N GLU A 276 31.75 -21.53 1.05
CA GLU A 276 32.03 -22.78 1.75
C GLU A 276 32.96 -22.55 2.95
N GLN A 277 34.06 -21.81 2.79
CA GLN A 277 34.99 -21.51 3.89
C GLN A 277 34.33 -20.70 5.01
N GLY A 278 33.52 -19.69 4.68
CA GLY A 278 32.78 -18.92 5.67
C GLY A 278 31.83 -19.79 6.48
N THR A 279 31.12 -20.69 5.79
CA THR A 279 30.19 -21.64 6.41
C THR A 279 30.91 -22.66 7.30
N LEU A 280 32.00 -23.26 6.80
CA LEU A 280 32.81 -24.24 7.54
C LEU A 280 33.44 -23.62 8.79
N ARG A 281 33.92 -22.38 8.68
CA ARG A 281 34.46 -21.65 9.83
C ARG A 281 33.38 -21.39 10.88
N TRP A 282 32.19 -20.93 10.47
CA TRP A 282 31.07 -20.74 11.39
C TRP A 282 30.70 -22.05 12.10
N ARG A 283 30.58 -23.15 11.35
CA ARG A 283 30.23 -24.47 11.92
C ARG A 283 31.27 -25.02 12.87
N LYS A 284 32.53 -24.61 12.78
CA LYS A 284 33.56 -25.00 13.74
C LYS A 284 33.26 -24.44 15.13
N ASP A 285 32.83 -23.18 15.19
CA ASP A 285 32.60 -22.47 16.45
C ASP A 285 31.13 -22.63 16.93
N PHE A 286 30.22 -22.94 16.00
CA PHE A 286 28.77 -23.02 16.24
C PHE A 286 28.15 -24.25 15.54
N ALA A 287 28.65 -25.45 15.87
CA ALA A 287 28.27 -26.70 15.20
C ALA A 287 26.76 -26.99 15.21
N ASP A 288 26.07 -26.60 16.29
CA ASP A 288 24.65 -26.89 16.50
C ASP A 288 23.70 -25.78 16.03
N LEU A 289 24.23 -24.64 15.55
CA LEU A 289 23.39 -23.56 15.06
C LEU A 289 23.07 -23.74 13.57
N PRO A 290 21.77 -23.83 13.21
CA PRO A 290 21.39 -23.89 11.80
C PRO A 290 21.77 -22.59 11.08
N THR A 291 22.10 -22.68 9.80
CA THR A 291 22.47 -21.54 8.95
C THR A 291 21.58 -21.44 7.73
N ILE A 292 21.28 -20.22 7.29
CA ILE A 292 20.61 -19.90 6.03
C ILE A 292 21.56 -19.02 5.22
N HIS A 293 21.71 -19.30 3.92
CA HIS A 293 22.51 -18.49 3.02
C HIS A 293 21.63 -17.84 1.96
N HIS A 294 21.54 -16.51 2.00
CA HIS A 294 20.96 -15.70 0.94
C HIS A 294 22.09 -15.27 0.00
N TRP A 295 22.13 -15.88 -1.19
CA TRP A 295 23.20 -15.67 -2.17
C TRP A 295 22.70 -14.83 -3.36
N TYR A 296 23.11 -13.57 -3.41
CA TYR A 296 22.99 -12.70 -4.58
C TYR A 296 24.06 -13.01 -5.62
N GLU A 297 23.79 -12.71 -6.89
CA GLU A 297 24.74 -12.93 -8.00
C GLU A 297 25.12 -14.39 -8.25
N TRP A 298 24.32 -15.35 -7.81
CA TRP A 298 24.55 -16.79 -8.05
C TRP A 298 24.56 -17.20 -9.54
N HIS A 299 24.27 -16.27 -10.47
CA HIS A 299 24.19 -16.49 -11.91
C HIS A 299 24.96 -15.43 -12.72
N THR A 300 25.38 -15.79 -13.92
CA THR A 300 25.92 -14.87 -14.95
C THR A 300 24.73 -14.29 -15.75
N PRO A 301 24.69 -12.98 -16.05
CA PRO A 301 25.76 -11.97 -15.98
C PRO A 301 25.77 -11.13 -14.69
N GLY A 302 25.27 -11.66 -13.58
CA GLY A 302 25.17 -10.97 -12.28
C GLY A 302 23.76 -10.48 -11.97
N MET A 303 23.63 -9.84 -10.81
CA MET A 303 22.36 -9.33 -10.27
C MET A 303 21.68 -8.34 -11.22
N ASP A 304 20.35 -8.33 -11.20
CA ASP A 304 19.46 -7.44 -11.97
C ASP A 304 19.64 -7.44 -13.49
N ARG A 305 20.19 -8.53 -14.06
CA ARG A 305 20.42 -8.65 -15.50
C ARG A 305 19.80 -9.92 -16.09
N GLY A 306 19.12 -9.75 -17.22
CA GLY A 306 18.61 -10.87 -18.04
C GLY A 306 17.37 -11.58 -17.50
N PHE A 307 16.68 -11.02 -16.50
CA PHE A 307 15.38 -11.53 -16.04
C PHE A 307 14.28 -11.29 -17.09
N PRO A 308 13.29 -12.21 -17.24
CA PRO A 308 13.16 -13.50 -16.58
C PRO A 308 13.99 -14.62 -17.24
N THR A 309 14.71 -14.33 -18.33
CA THR A 309 15.39 -15.31 -19.19
C THR A 309 16.69 -15.92 -18.63
N HIS A 310 17.16 -15.47 -17.46
CA HIS A 310 18.33 -16.04 -16.81
C HIS A 310 18.13 -17.55 -16.55
N ARG A 311 19.10 -18.35 -17.01
CA ARG A 311 19.17 -19.78 -16.73
C ARG A 311 20.47 -20.03 -15.98
N PRO A 312 20.53 -21.02 -15.06
CA PRO A 312 21.80 -21.45 -14.50
C PRO A 312 22.76 -21.73 -15.65
N SER A 313 24.00 -21.25 -15.54
CA SER A 313 25.02 -21.59 -16.52
C SER A 313 25.09 -23.12 -16.60
N ARG A 314 25.00 -23.69 -17.82
CA ARG A 314 25.27 -25.11 -18.01
C ARG A 314 26.74 -25.30 -17.65
N GLY A 315 27.02 -25.66 -16.40
CA GLY A 315 28.37 -25.89 -15.94
C GLY A 315 29.07 -26.84 -16.91
N ARG A 316 30.20 -26.40 -17.48
CA ARG A 316 31.12 -27.35 -18.10
C ARG A 316 31.42 -28.38 -17.03
N ARG A 317 31.16 -29.67 -17.33
CA ARG A 317 31.47 -30.82 -16.47
C ARG A 317 32.92 -30.77 -15.99
N ARG A 318 33.18 -30.05 -14.92
CA ARG A 318 34.28 -30.26 -13.99
C ARG A 318 33.59 -30.55 -12.67
N ARG A 319 34.10 -31.59 -11.99
CA ARG A 319 33.56 -32.15 -10.74
C ARG A 319 33.44 -31.04 -9.68
N SER A 320 32.34 -30.32 -9.69
CA SER A 320 31.82 -29.54 -8.58
C SER A 320 30.90 -30.47 -7.78
N PRO A 321 30.82 -30.34 -6.44
CA PRO A 321 29.87 -31.10 -5.65
C PRO A 321 28.49 -30.84 -6.24
N ASP A 322 27.75 -31.91 -6.56
CA ASP A 322 26.44 -31.80 -7.19
C ASP A 322 25.59 -30.74 -6.49
N PHE A 323 25.04 -29.80 -7.24
CA PHE A 323 23.81 -29.09 -6.86
C PHE A 323 22.68 -30.14 -6.80
N ARG A 324 22.73 -31.01 -5.79
CA ARG A 324 21.71 -32.01 -5.53
C ARG A 324 20.51 -31.25 -5.01
N ARG A 325 19.42 -31.29 -5.77
CA ARG A 325 18.08 -31.19 -5.20
C ARG A 325 17.95 -32.32 -4.18
N THR A 326 18.22 -32.02 -2.91
CA THR A 326 17.69 -32.82 -1.81
C THR A 326 16.17 -32.74 -1.91
N ARG A 327 15.55 -33.87 -2.26
CA ARG A 327 14.11 -34.08 -2.11
C ARG A 327 13.78 -34.19 -0.63
#